data_AF-A0A434N445-F1
#
_entry.id   AF-A0A434N445-F1
#
_cell.length_a   1.000
_cell.length_b   1.000
_cell.length_c   1.000
_cell.angle_alpha   90.00
_cell.angle_beta   90.00
_cell.angle_gamma   90.00
#
_symmetry.space_group_name_H-M   'P 1'
#
loop_
_entity.id
_entity.type
_entity.pdbx_description
1 polymer ?
#
loop_
_entity_poly.entity_id
_entity_poly.type
_entity_poly.pdbx_seq_one_letter_code
_entity_poly.pdbx_strand_id
1 'polypeptide(L)'
;MDQAAISNWCAEGVLPDQDDLYAAFLKEDGLFDDAEGIQWDFKDQWPFSLSDDYFGGIARLICAFSNCHGGVIVFGVHDKKRTGGHNKVRINLDRFNLAVRQLLGSSPPLVLRSYVSEKAGDVDVLLVRPRPDGVPPYRFNKPIGKYRSGVIWTLGMR
;
A
#
# COMPACT_ATOMS: atom_id res chain seq x y z
N MET A 1 -15.24 5.22 -7.19
CA MET A 1 -13.77 5.23 -7.18
C MET A 1 -13.21 5.28 -8.60
N ASP A 2 -12.22 6.15 -8.84
CA ASP A 2 -11.58 6.32 -10.16
C ASP A 2 -10.35 5.41 -10.31
N GLN A 3 -10.57 4.20 -10.84
CA GLN A 3 -9.51 3.24 -11.15
C GLN A 3 -8.48 3.80 -12.15
N ALA A 4 -8.90 4.68 -13.06
CA ALA A 4 -8.01 5.27 -14.06
C ALA A 4 -7.03 6.25 -13.40
N ALA A 5 -7.49 7.04 -12.43
CA ALA A 5 -6.62 7.92 -11.64
C ALA A 5 -5.52 7.12 -10.92
N ILE A 6 -5.87 6.04 -10.21
CA ILE A 6 -4.89 5.21 -9.49
C ILE A 6 -3.90 4.54 -10.44
N SER A 7 -4.37 4.08 -11.60
CA SER A 7 -3.51 3.52 -12.65
C SER A 7 -2.47 4.53 -13.12
N ASN A 8 -2.88 5.80 -13.32
CA ASN A 8 -1.99 6.88 -13.75
C ASN A 8 -0.94 7.19 -12.69
N TRP A 9 -1.32 7.26 -11.41
CA TRP A 9 -0.35 7.47 -10.31
C TRP A 9 0.71 6.37 -10.26
N CYS A 10 0.31 5.11 -10.50
CA CYS A 10 1.22 3.98 -10.54
C CYS A 10 2.17 4.04 -11.75
N ALA A 11 1.65 4.40 -12.92
CA ALA A 11 2.43 4.53 -14.15
C ALA A 11 3.46 5.68 -14.07
N GLU A 12 3.03 6.84 -13.59
CA GLU A 12 3.89 8.02 -13.42
C GLU A 12 4.82 7.90 -12.20
N GLY A 13 4.44 7.08 -11.22
CA GLY A 13 5.16 6.96 -9.97
C GLY A 13 5.02 8.18 -9.05
N VAL A 14 3.93 8.93 -9.22
CA VAL A 14 3.67 10.18 -8.51
C VAL A 14 2.32 10.07 -7.81
N LEU A 15 2.31 10.42 -6.52
CA LEU A 15 1.08 10.52 -5.74
C LEU A 15 0.38 11.86 -6.03
N PRO A 16 -0.96 11.88 -6.10
CA PRO A 16 -1.75 13.08 -6.42
C PRO A 16 -1.64 14.14 -5.32
N ASP A 17 -2.18 15.33 -5.57
CA ASP A 17 -2.43 16.27 -4.49
C ASP A 17 -3.55 15.79 -3.56
N GLN A 18 -3.84 16.59 -2.54
CA GLN A 18 -4.76 16.21 -1.49
C GLN A 18 -6.21 16.10 -1.98
N ASP A 19 -6.66 17.03 -2.81
CA ASP A 19 -8.05 17.09 -3.25
C ASP A 19 -8.33 15.93 -4.21
N ASP A 20 -7.41 15.65 -5.13
CA ASP A 20 -7.48 14.52 -6.06
C ASP A 20 -7.46 13.17 -5.34
N LEU A 21 -6.64 13.04 -4.27
CA LEU A 21 -6.60 11.82 -3.47
C LEU A 21 -7.98 11.51 -2.87
N TYR A 22 -8.54 12.47 -2.14
CA TYR A 22 -9.82 12.25 -1.45
C TYR A 22 -10.98 12.14 -2.44
N ALA A 23 -10.95 12.86 -3.56
CA ALA A 23 -11.94 12.68 -4.63
C ALA A 23 -11.91 11.25 -5.22
N ALA A 24 -10.74 10.63 -5.31
CA ALA A 24 -10.62 9.26 -5.82
C ALA A 24 -11.13 8.20 -4.82
N PHE A 25 -10.89 8.39 -3.51
CA PHE A 25 -11.13 7.37 -2.49
C PHE A 25 -12.41 7.54 -1.66
N LEU A 26 -12.97 8.75 -1.58
CA LEU A 26 -14.18 9.01 -0.81
C LEU A 26 -15.44 8.82 -1.67
N LYS A 27 -16.50 8.38 -1.02
CA LYS A 27 -17.87 8.41 -1.55
C LYS A 27 -18.48 9.79 -1.34
N GLU A 28 -19.66 10.01 -1.92
CA GLU A 28 -20.43 11.26 -1.76
C GLU A 28 -20.78 11.58 -0.29
N ASP A 29 -20.84 10.56 0.57
CA ASP A 29 -21.08 10.70 2.01
C ASP A 29 -19.82 11.10 2.82
N GLY A 30 -18.66 11.24 2.16
CA GLY A 30 -17.39 11.60 2.78
C GLY A 30 -16.67 10.46 3.48
N LEU A 31 -17.17 9.21 3.37
CA LEU A 31 -16.50 8.02 3.88
C LEU A 31 -15.62 7.38 2.80
N PHE A 32 -14.56 6.70 3.24
CA PHE A 32 -13.74 5.88 2.35
C PHE A 32 -14.57 4.74 1.75
N ASP A 33 -14.31 4.43 0.49
CA ASP A 33 -15.01 3.35 -0.18
C ASP A 33 -14.75 1.98 0.51
N ASP A 34 -15.71 1.08 0.39
CA ASP A 34 -15.60 -0.31 0.86
C ASP A 34 -15.24 -1.28 -0.26
N ALA A 35 -15.26 -0.81 -1.51
CA ALA A 35 -14.72 -1.55 -2.64
C ALA A 35 -13.20 -1.69 -2.50
N GLU A 36 -12.74 -2.93 -2.29
CA GLU A 36 -11.33 -3.29 -2.44
C GLU A 36 -11.02 -3.42 -3.94
N GLY A 37 -10.27 -2.46 -4.47
CA GLY A 37 -9.89 -2.44 -5.87
C GLY A 37 -8.72 -3.35 -6.19
N ILE A 38 -8.43 -3.42 -7.49
CA ILE A 38 -7.31 -4.21 -7.99
C ILE A 38 -5.97 -3.57 -7.59
N GLN A 39 -5.92 -2.24 -7.49
CA GLN A 39 -4.68 -1.47 -7.29
C GLN A 39 -4.67 -0.67 -5.99
N TRP A 40 -5.62 -0.85 -5.09
CA TRP A 40 -5.56 -0.22 -3.77
C TRP A 40 -6.01 -1.17 -2.68
N ASP A 41 -5.50 -0.92 -1.49
CA ASP A 41 -5.90 -1.66 -0.30
C ASP A 41 -5.89 -0.71 0.91
N PHE A 42 -6.97 -0.74 1.69
CA PHE A 42 -7.11 0.05 2.91
C PHE A 42 -6.60 -0.74 4.11
N LYS A 43 -5.89 -0.04 5.00
CA LYS A 43 -5.36 -0.59 6.24
C LYS A 43 -5.60 0.39 7.38
N ASP A 44 -5.98 -0.14 8.54
CA ASP A 44 -6.22 0.66 9.73
C ASP A 44 -4.94 1.37 10.21
N GLN A 45 -3.82 0.64 10.26
CA GLN A 45 -2.57 1.15 10.84
C GLN A 45 -1.32 0.74 10.07
N TRP A 46 -0.28 1.56 10.12
CA TRP A 46 1.05 1.17 9.68
C TRP A 46 1.58 0.00 10.54
N PRO A 47 2.39 -0.94 9.99
CA PRO A 47 2.95 -2.04 10.76
C PRO A 47 3.82 -1.53 11.92
N PHE A 48 3.39 -1.83 13.15
CA PHE A 48 4.16 -1.53 14.37
C PHE A 48 5.40 -2.42 14.50
N SER A 49 5.26 -3.70 14.17
CA SER A 49 6.35 -4.68 14.09
C SER A 49 6.69 -4.97 12.64
N LEU A 50 7.96 -5.25 12.35
CA LEU A 50 8.47 -5.60 11.01
C LEU A 50 8.89 -7.08 10.91
N SER A 51 8.35 -7.92 11.79
CA SER A 51 8.69 -9.35 11.88
C SER A 51 7.49 -10.25 12.16
N ASP A 52 6.26 -9.75 12.01
CA ASP A 52 5.03 -10.48 12.30
C ASP A 52 4.19 -10.78 11.04
N ASP A 53 3.05 -11.46 11.26
CA ASP A 53 2.07 -11.76 10.22
C ASP A 53 1.55 -10.52 9.51
N TYR A 54 1.36 -9.41 10.24
CA TYR A 54 0.79 -8.20 9.67
C TYR A 54 1.75 -7.54 8.69
N PHE A 55 3.01 -7.34 9.09
CA PHE A 55 4.05 -6.87 8.17
C PHE A 55 4.26 -7.84 7.01
N GLY A 56 4.20 -9.16 7.24
CA GLY A 56 4.20 -10.15 6.17
C GLY A 56 3.06 -9.94 5.16
N GLY A 57 1.87 -9.59 5.64
CA GLY A 57 0.71 -9.25 4.80
C GLY A 57 0.93 -7.99 3.95
N ILE A 58 1.50 -6.93 4.55
CA ILE A 58 1.85 -5.70 3.83
C ILE A 58 2.94 -5.95 2.79
N ALA A 59 4.01 -6.66 3.16
CA ALA A 59 5.08 -7.00 2.22
C ALA A 59 4.56 -7.88 1.06
N ARG A 60 3.57 -8.75 1.32
CA ARG A 60 2.91 -9.54 0.27
C ARG A 60 2.17 -8.64 -0.71
N LEU A 61 1.43 -7.64 -0.22
CA LEU A 61 0.75 -6.65 -1.06
C LEU A 61 1.75 -5.86 -1.91
N ILE A 62 2.88 -5.44 -1.32
CA ILE A 62 3.96 -4.77 -2.06
C ILE A 62 4.47 -5.65 -3.20
N CYS A 63 4.73 -6.95 -2.95
CA CYS A 63 5.11 -7.88 -4.02
C CYS A 63 4.02 -7.98 -5.08
N ALA A 64 2.76 -8.20 -4.68
CA ALA A 64 1.64 -8.37 -5.61
C ALA A 64 1.44 -7.15 -6.51
N PHE A 65 1.41 -5.95 -5.93
CA PHE A 65 1.29 -4.69 -6.68
C PHE A 65 2.49 -4.47 -7.61
N SER A 66 3.71 -4.59 -7.08
CA SER A 66 4.91 -4.31 -7.87
C SER A 66 5.14 -5.34 -8.99
N ASN A 67 4.76 -6.60 -8.80
CA ASN A 67 4.85 -7.64 -9.83
C ASN A 67 3.82 -7.47 -10.96
N CYS A 68 2.79 -6.65 -10.75
CA CYS A 68 1.75 -6.34 -11.72
C CYS A 68 1.93 -4.90 -12.26
N HIS A 69 0.99 -4.00 -11.96
CA HIS A 69 0.96 -2.63 -12.51
C HIS A 69 1.22 -1.55 -11.46
N GLY A 70 1.72 -1.93 -10.29
CA GLY A 70 1.74 -1.06 -9.11
C GLY A 70 0.39 -1.00 -8.40
N GLY A 71 0.36 -0.24 -7.31
CA GLY A 71 -0.81 -0.01 -6.49
C GLY A 71 -0.52 0.90 -5.30
N VAL A 72 -1.53 1.20 -4.51
CA VAL A 72 -1.46 2.08 -3.35
C VAL A 72 -1.99 1.39 -2.11
N ILE A 73 -1.25 1.47 -1.01
CA ILE A 73 -1.73 1.02 0.30
C ILE A 73 -2.02 2.27 1.12
N VAL A 74 -3.28 2.44 1.51
CA VAL A 74 -3.74 3.61 2.27
C VAL A 74 -3.90 3.20 3.73
N PHE A 75 -3.05 3.76 4.58
CA PHE A 75 -3.04 3.53 6.02
C PHE A 75 -3.82 4.62 6.76
N GLY A 76 -4.43 4.24 7.88
CA GLY A 76 -5.22 5.14 8.71
C GLY A 76 -6.72 5.05 8.48
N VAL A 77 -7.19 4.10 7.67
CA VAL A 77 -8.61 3.93 7.33
C VAL A 77 -9.21 2.77 8.11
N HIS A 78 -10.21 3.06 8.94
CA HIS A 78 -10.85 2.05 9.76
C HIS A 78 -11.76 1.12 8.92
N ASP A 79 -11.54 -0.19 8.99
CA ASP A 79 -12.26 -1.19 8.18
C ASP A 79 -13.79 -1.14 8.22
N LYS A 80 -14.40 -0.79 9.37
CA LYS A 80 -15.85 -0.76 9.55
C LYS A 80 -16.44 0.64 9.42
N LYS A 81 -15.77 1.63 10.03
CA LYS A 81 -16.25 3.02 10.04
C LYS A 81 -15.95 3.76 8.75
N ARG A 82 -14.96 3.28 7.99
CA ARG A 82 -14.48 3.89 6.75
C ARG A 82 -14.10 5.37 6.91
N THR A 83 -13.58 5.71 8.08
CA THR A 83 -13.05 7.04 8.41
C THR A 83 -11.53 6.98 8.47
N GLY A 84 -10.85 8.06 8.09
CA GLY A 84 -9.42 8.27 8.27
C GLY A 84 -9.02 8.63 9.72
N GLY A 85 -7.73 8.86 9.96
CA GLY A 85 -7.17 9.29 11.24
C GLY A 85 -6.85 8.17 12.23
N HIS A 86 -6.82 6.90 11.80
CA HIS A 86 -6.61 5.77 12.71
C HIS A 86 -5.17 5.29 12.81
N ASN A 87 -4.25 5.82 11.98
CA ASN A 87 -2.85 5.47 12.05
C ASN A 87 -2.17 6.21 13.22
N LYS A 88 -1.87 5.47 14.29
CA LYS A 88 -1.18 6.01 15.48
C LYS A 88 0.33 5.72 15.49
N VAL A 89 0.80 4.99 14.48
CA VAL A 89 2.19 4.52 14.42
C VAL A 89 3.04 5.58 13.75
N ARG A 90 4.11 6.02 14.43
CA ARG A 90 5.09 6.93 13.83
C ARG A 90 5.84 6.22 12.72
N ILE A 91 5.62 6.63 11.48
CA ILE A 91 6.23 6.00 10.32
C ILE A 91 7.72 6.31 10.27
N ASN A 92 8.52 5.27 10.08
CA ASN A 92 9.94 5.35 9.74
C ASN A 92 10.15 4.59 8.43
N LEU A 93 10.11 5.33 7.33
CA LEU A 93 10.17 4.75 5.99
C LEU A 93 11.53 4.07 5.72
N ASP A 94 12.63 4.63 6.24
CA ASP A 94 13.96 4.04 6.06
C ASP A 94 14.08 2.67 6.72
N ARG A 95 13.58 2.55 7.95
CA ARG A 95 13.54 1.27 8.68
C ARG A 95 12.63 0.27 7.98
N PHE A 96 11.49 0.74 7.48
CA PHE A 96 10.56 -0.09 6.71
C PHE A 96 11.20 -0.61 5.42
N ASN A 97 11.81 0.27 4.63
CA ASN A 97 12.52 -0.06 3.38
C ASN A 97 13.65 -1.06 3.64
N LEU A 98 14.41 -0.88 4.73
CA LEU A 98 15.44 -1.83 5.12
C LEU A 98 14.87 -3.21 5.43
N ALA A 99 13.77 -3.29 6.20
CA ALA A 99 13.14 -4.56 6.53
C ALA A 99 12.56 -5.27 5.29
N VAL A 100 11.89 -4.51 4.41
CA VAL A 100 11.39 -5.03 3.12
C VAL A 100 12.56 -5.54 2.27
N ARG A 101 13.64 -4.77 2.15
CA ARG A 101 14.84 -5.21 1.41
C ARG A 101 15.46 -6.48 1.99
N GLN A 102 15.53 -6.61 3.31
CA GLN A 102 16.03 -7.83 3.95
C GLN A 102 15.11 -9.04 3.74
N LEU A 103 13.80 -8.82 3.59
CA LEU A 103 12.84 -9.88 3.31
C LEU A 103 12.88 -10.32 1.84
N LEU A 104 13.02 -9.38 0.91
CA LEU A 104 12.93 -9.62 -0.55
C LEU A 104 14.30 -9.81 -1.23
N GLY A 105 15.40 -9.44 -0.57
CA GLY A 105 16.74 -9.35 -1.17
C GLY A 105 16.94 -8.18 -2.13
N SER A 106 15.91 -7.39 -2.36
CA SER A 106 15.88 -6.24 -3.28
C SER A 106 14.94 -5.17 -2.75
N SER A 107 15.07 -3.93 -3.22
CA SER A 107 14.20 -2.83 -2.79
C SER A 107 13.15 -2.52 -3.85
N PRO A 108 11.87 -2.81 -3.61
CA PRO A 108 10.80 -2.30 -4.46
C PRO A 108 10.80 -0.76 -4.44
N PRO A 109 10.43 -0.13 -5.57
CA PRO A 109 10.25 1.32 -5.63
C PRO A 109 8.98 1.75 -4.88
N LEU A 110 9.17 2.40 -3.72
CA LEU A 110 8.11 2.85 -2.82
C LEU A 110 8.15 4.37 -2.64
N VAL A 111 6.98 5.01 -2.65
CA VAL A 111 6.81 6.44 -2.34
C VAL A 111 5.74 6.58 -1.27
N LEU A 112 6.05 7.30 -0.19
CA LEU A 112 5.11 7.55 0.90
C LEU A 112 4.75 9.03 0.93
N ARG A 113 3.47 9.34 1.09
CA ARG A 113 2.99 10.70 1.38
C ARG A 113 1.89 10.66 2.43
N SER A 114 1.95 11.60 3.37
CA SER A 114 0.90 11.84 4.36
C SER A 114 -0.06 12.92 3.86
N TYR A 115 -1.34 12.73 4.10
CA TYR A 115 -2.42 13.62 3.69
C TYR A 115 -3.26 13.98 4.91
N VAL A 116 -3.66 15.25 5.00
CA VAL A 116 -4.36 15.79 6.16
C VAL A 116 -5.79 16.12 5.75
N SER A 117 -6.78 15.79 6.57
CA SER A 117 -8.17 16.20 6.28
C SER A 117 -8.97 16.32 7.55
N GLU A 118 -9.47 17.52 7.80
CA GLU A 118 -10.38 17.77 8.92
C GLU A 118 -11.71 17.02 8.79
N LYS A 119 -12.13 16.70 7.55
CA LYS A 119 -13.41 16.05 7.26
C LYS A 119 -13.29 14.52 7.24
N ALA A 120 -12.31 14.02 6.50
CA ALA A 120 -12.16 12.58 6.25
C ALA A 120 -11.18 11.91 7.22
N GLY A 121 -10.38 12.70 7.95
CA GLY A 121 -9.29 12.21 8.80
C GLY A 121 -8.00 11.94 8.00
N ASP A 122 -6.88 12.05 8.69
CA ASP A 122 -5.56 11.95 8.09
C ASP A 122 -5.22 10.52 7.65
N VAL A 123 -4.49 10.39 6.55
CA VAL A 123 -4.06 9.10 6.00
C VAL A 123 -2.62 9.15 5.50
N ASP A 124 -1.96 7.99 5.54
CA ASP A 124 -0.64 7.80 4.95
C ASP A 124 -0.74 6.87 3.74
N VAL A 125 -0.28 7.32 2.58
CA VAL A 125 -0.43 6.58 1.33
C VAL A 125 0.93 6.10 0.86
N LEU A 126 1.09 4.79 0.78
CA LEU A 126 2.27 4.12 0.23
C LEU A 126 1.98 3.70 -1.22
N LEU A 127 2.55 4.44 -2.17
CA LEU A 127 2.60 4.07 -3.57
C LEU A 127 3.66 2.99 -3.79
N VAL A 128 3.21 1.87 -4.33
CA VAL A 128 4.03 0.75 -4.80
C VAL A 128 4.10 0.84 -6.31
N ARG A 129 5.27 1.19 -6.86
CA ARG A 129 5.44 1.29 -8.32
C ARG A 129 5.60 -0.11 -8.94
N PRO A 130 5.22 -0.28 -10.22
CA PRO A 130 5.54 -1.51 -10.94
C PRO A 130 7.04 -1.74 -10.91
N ARG A 131 7.45 -3.01 -10.83
CA ARG A 131 8.85 -3.41 -10.88
C ARG A 131 9.44 -2.91 -12.22
N PRO A 132 10.69 -2.43 -12.24
CA PRO A 132 11.34 -2.05 -13.49
C PRO A 132 11.43 -3.22 -14.48
N ASP A 133 11.45 -2.92 -15.77
CA ASP A 133 11.63 -3.94 -16.81
C ASP A 133 12.98 -4.66 -16.65
N GLY A 134 12.97 -5.97 -16.89
CA GLY A 134 14.15 -6.83 -16.73
C GLY A 134 14.48 -7.20 -15.27
N VAL A 135 13.79 -6.63 -14.27
CA VAL A 135 13.93 -7.04 -12.87
C VAL A 135 13.05 -8.28 -12.61
N PRO A 136 13.59 -9.36 -12.02
CA PRO A 136 12.79 -10.54 -11.67
C PRO A 136 11.64 -10.18 -10.72
N PRO A 137 10.52 -10.93 -10.74
CA PRO A 137 9.42 -10.71 -9.80
C PRO A 137 9.88 -10.74 -8.34
N TYR A 138 9.44 -9.76 -7.57
CA TYR A 138 9.67 -9.70 -6.13
C TYR A 138 8.96 -10.85 -5.43
N ARG A 139 9.69 -11.50 -4.52
CA ARG A 139 9.23 -12.61 -3.69
C ARG A 139 9.96 -12.63 -2.38
N PHE A 140 9.42 -13.34 -1.39
CA PHE A 140 10.06 -13.46 -0.09
C PHE A 140 11.23 -14.44 -0.17
N ASN A 141 12.42 -14.02 0.25
CA ASN A 141 13.59 -14.91 0.31
C ASN A 141 13.64 -15.73 1.60
N LYS A 142 12.94 -15.27 2.64
CA LYS A 142 12.78 -15.97 3.93
C LYS A 142 11.31 -15.97 4.34
N PRO A 143 10.84 -16.98 5.09
CA PRO A 143 9.48 -16.98 5.61
C PRO A 143 9.29 -15.84 6.61
N ILE A 144 8.06 -15.35 6.73
CA ILE A 144 7.69 -14.35 7.74
C ILE A 144 6.26 -14.58 8.19
N GLY A 145 6.09 -14.78 9.50
CA GLY A 145 4.80 -15.15 10.03
C GLY A 145 4.25 -16.41 9.34
N LYS A 146 3.01 -16.36 8.89
CA LYS A 146 2.35 -17.40 8.07
C LYS A 146 2.78 -17.47 6.60
N TYR A 147 3.56 -16.51 6.10
CA TYR A 147 3.91 -16.41 4.67
C TYR A 147 5.21 -17.16 4.36
N ARG A 148 5.15 -18.07 3.37
CA ARG A 148 6.29 -18.88 2.92
C ARG A 148 7.22 -18.09 1.99
N SER A 149 8.49 -18.46 1.97
CA SER A 149 9.46 -17.97 0.99
C SER A 149 9.22 -18.57 -0.41
N GLY A 150 9.77 -17.91 -1.43
CA GLY A 150 9.79 -18.38 -2.83
C GLY A 150 8.49 -18.16 -3.61
N VAL A 151 7.39 -17.79 -2.96
CA VAL A 151 6.10 -17.55 -3.62
C VAL A 151 6.12 -16.22 -4.39
N ILE A 152 5.73 -16.28 -5.67
CA ILE A 152 5.47 -15.08 -6.48
C ILE A 152 4.02 -14.68 -6.25
N TRP A 153 3.82 -13.53 -5.63
CA TRP A 153 2.50 -12.96 -5.41
C TRP A 153 2.15 -12.06 -6.59
N THR A 154 0.95 -12.22 -7.11
CA THR A 154 0.35 -11.35 -8.13
C THR A 154 -1.03 -10.92 -7.66
N LEU A 155 -1.56 -9.87 -8.27
CA LEU A 155 -2.97 -9.52 -8.14
C LEU A 155 -3.79 -10.67 -8.72
N GLY A 156 -4.51 -11.40 -7.86
CA GLY A 156 -5.49 -12.38 -8.30
C GLY A 156 -6.78 -11.67 -8.68
N MET A 157 -7.42 -12.08 -9.79
CA MET A 157 -8.86 -11.94 -9.89
C MET A 157 -9.44 -12.72 -8.71
N ARG A 158 -10.11 -12.01 -7.79
CA ARG A 158 -10.85 -12.66 -6.71
C ARG A 158 -12.05 -13.40 -7.26
#